data_AF-A0AA86J6E6-F1
#
_entry.id   AF-A0AA86J6E6-F1
#
_cell.length_a   1.000
_cell.length_b   1.000
_cell.length_c   1.000
_cell.angle_alpha   90.00
_cell.angle_beta   90.00
_cell.angle_gamma   90.00
#
_symmetry.space_group_name_H-M   'P 1'
#
loop_
_entity.id
_entity.type
_entity.pdbx_description
1 polymer ?
#
loop_
_entity_poly.entity_id
_entity_poly.type
_entity_poly.pdbx_seq_one_letter_code
_entity_poly.pdbx_strand_id
1 'polypeptide(L)'
;MGRDGSKVVSLEEERTRRAMVGKATGTDTEAASAVPGGATAWKQMNALLADPRAREVVRALPEQQFYWILTEVGMTDAVEFWELASPQQRMFILDMELWDSWNFSEAKSHQWLNHLLEAGEEAVLEQLPHMDAELLILMFKKEIIVGGGIGDLVSDEERVADWDHSFDNVYFITFRNAERARAVGTFIDIIFRNDRELYLGLMEGIKVELESELEELAYRFRSGRLADLGFPELEDALTIYARLSPDSFIPSAEKRLDLASGITGLPMPAGYEKSFLNRALARVESPVDQELTALVNSALVADGAALRSREGMEAIFRRVHGYLSIALEHLSDGDVERAAAIIGREYLSRLFRLGFGMVMELRKSHESLAIDDYATGRVIEGLRATPPRFYRALDPDGIDGFREFRELDDIRRIDELLGRHGDPA
;
A
#
# COMPACT_ATOMS: atom_id res chain seq x y z
N MET A 1 19.77 12.83 -51.12
CA MET A 1 20.53 12.72 -49.85
C MET A 1 19.84 13.59 -48.82
N GLY A 2 18.89 13.00 -48.09
CA GLY A 2 18.31 13.58 -46.89
C GLY A 2 18.29 12.47 -45.87
N ARG A 3 19.27 12.47 -44.95
CA ARG A 3 19.26 11.61 -43.77
C ARG A 3 18.29 12.26 -42.80
N ASP A 4 17.05 11.78 -42.76
CA ASP A 4 16.25 11.97 -41.57
C ASP A 4 16.61 10.82 -40.63
N GLY A 5 17.62 11.09 -39.80
CA GLY A 5 18.05 10.17 -38.77
C GLY A 5 17.01 10.20 -37.66
N SER A 6 15.99 9.35 -37.79
CA SER A 6 15.20 8.86 -36.66
C SER A 6 16.20 8.32 -35.63
N LYS A 7 16.60 9.16 -34.68
CA LYS A 7 17.37 8.72 -33.52
C LYS A 7 16.49 7.71 -32.80
N VAL A 8 16.93 6.47 -32.76
CA VAL A 8 16.41 5.48 -31.81
C VAL A 8 16.71 6.07 -30.44
N VAL A 9 15.67 6.50 -29.74
CA VAL A 9 15.79 7.07 -28.40
C VAL A 9 16.15 5.92 -27.47
N SER A 10 17.28 6.06 -26.78
CA SER A 10 17.74 5.04 -25.84
C SER A 10 16.79 4.98 -24.64
N LEU A 11 16.60 3.80 -24.04
CA LEU A 11 15.87 3.66 -22.77
C LEU A 11 16.39 4.63 -21.70
N GLU A 12 17.67 4.98 -21.71
CA GLU A 12 18.24 5.99 -20.81
C GLU A 12 17.69 7.41 -21.04
N GLU A 13 17.44 7.79 -22.29
CA GLU A 13 16.87 9.09 -22.64
C GLU A 13 15.40 9.14 -22.20
N GLU A 14 14.66 8.05 -22.40
CA GLU A 14 13.25 7.94 -21.98
C GLU A 14 13.10 7.89 -20.45
N ARG A 15 13.98 7.17 -19.75
CA ARG A 15 14.10 7.20 -18.28
C ARG A 15 14.32 8.63 -17.78
N THR A 16 15.23 9.37 -18.41
CA THR A 16 15.56 10.75 -18.04
C THR A 16 14.36 11.67 -18.24
N ARG A 17 13.64 11.53 -19.37
CA ARG A 17 12.43 12.30 -19.67
C ARG A 17 11.33 12.06 -18.62
N ARG A 18 11.06 10.80 -18.28
CA ARG A 18 10.04 10.41 -17.29
C ARG A 18 10.39 10.84 -15.87
N ALA A 19 11.67 10.76 -15.49
CA ALA A 19 12.15 11.26 -14.20
C ALA A 19 11.93 12.77 -14.02
N MET A 20 11.94 13.56 -15.10
CA MET A 20 11.62 15.00 -15.04
C MET A 20 10.14 15.28 -14.82
N VAL A 21 9.24 14.46 -15.38
CA VAL A 21 7.79 14.57 -15.16
C VAL A 21 7.45 14.28 -13.70
N GLY A 22 8.02 13.22 -13.11
CA GLY A 22 7.80 12.86 -11.71
C GLY A 22 8.26 13.91 -10.68
N LYS A 23 9.22 14.78 -11.04
CA LYS A 23 9.69 15.88 -10.16
C LYS A 23 8.86 17.16 -10.27
N ALA A 24 8.14 17.38 -11.37
CA ALA A 24 7.43 18.63 -11.63
C ALA A 24 6.09 18.74 -10.87
N THR A 25 5.59 17.64 -10.30
CA THR A 25 4.29 17.58 -9.60
C THR A 25 4.40 17.70 -8.08
N GLY A 26 5.57 18.08 -7.55
CA GLY A 26 5.75 18.34 -6.13
C GLY A 26 4.99 19.60 -5.68
N THR A 27 4.21 19.42 -4.61
CA THR A 27 3.54 20.41 -3.74
C THR A 27 2.25 21.08 -4.23
N ASP A 28 1.13 20.70 -3.61
CA ASP A 28 0.27 21.59 -2.79
C ASP A 28 -0.83 20.74 -2.12
N THR A 29 -0.47 20.03 -1.05
CA THR A 29 -1.41 19.20 -0.26
C THR A 29 -1.85 19.93 1.01
N GLU A 30 -2.47 21.10 0.84
CA GLU A 30 -3.21 21.78 1.92
C GLU A 30 -4.59 22.19 1.41
N ALA A 31 -5.54 21.24 1.37
CA ALA A 31 -6.99 21.49 1.53
C ALA A 31 -7.82 20.25 1.16
N ALA A 32 -7.77 19.18 1.96
CA ALA A 32 -8.81 18.15 1.93
C ALA A 32 -8.94 17.44 3.28
N SER A 33 -9.09 18.19 4.37
CA SER A 33 -9.50 17.59 5.65
C SER A 33 -11.02 17.47 5.73
N ALA A 34 -11.48 16.29 6.12
CA ALA A 34 -12.83 15.93 6.57
C ALA A 34 -13.74 15.25 5.53
N VAL A 35 -13.43 13.98 5.21
CA VAL A 35 -14.48 12.97 5.08
C VAL A 35 -14.64 12.26 6.43
N PRO A 36 -15.86 12.13 7.00
CA PRO A 36 -16.06 11.51 8.30
C PRO A 36 -15.62 10.04 8.30
N GLY A 37 -14.70 9.66 9.19
CA GLY A 37 -14.13 8.30 9.37
C GLY A 37 -15.11 7.21 9.84
N GLY A 38 -16.41 7.40 9.64
CA GLY A 38 -17.47 6.45 10.02
C GLY A 38 -18.44 6.07 8.89
N ALA A 39 -18.26 6.59 7.67
CA ALA A 39 -19.06 6.18 6.51
C ALA A 39 -18.52 4.87 5.90
N THR A 40 -19.40 4.08 5.27
CA THR A 40 -18.97 2.96 4.42
C THR A 40 -18.25 3.50 3.19
N ALA A 41 -17.32 2.76 2.57
CA ALA A 41 -16.61 3.26 1.38
C ALA A 41 -17.58 3.67 0.26
N TRP A 42 -18.69 2.93 0.10
CA TRP A 42 -19.76 3.28 -0.81
C TRP A 42 -20.32 4.69 -0.54
N LYS A 43 -20.64 5.02 0.72
CA LYS A 43 -21.19 6.34 1.07
C LYS A 43 -20.17 7.45 0.86
N GLN A 44 -18.90 7.18 1.19
CA GLN A 44 -17.81 8.12 0.96
C GLN A 44 -17.63 8.39 -0.54
N MET A 45 -17.55 7.35 -1.37
CA MET A 45 -17.44 7.47 -2.82
C MET A 45 -18.59 8.30 -3.41
N ASN A 46 -19.84 7.98 -3.06
CA ASN A 46 -20.99 8.70 -3.59
C ASN A 46 -21.06 10.15 -3.12
N ALA A 47 -20.59 10.45 -1.90
CA ALA A 47 -20.48 11.83 -1.44
C ALA A 47 -19.43 12.63 -2.25
N LEU A 48 -18.31 12.00 -2.60
CA LEU A 48 -17.26 12.62 -3.43
C LEU A 48 -17.72 12.83 -4.87
N LEU A 49 -18.38 11.84 -5.46
CA LEU A 49 -18.92 11.91 -6.82
C LEU A 49 -20.08 12.93 -6.94
N ALA A 50 -20.83 13.15 -5.87
CA ALA A 50 -21.89 14.15 -5.84
C ALA A 50 -21.38 15.60 -5.71
N ASP A 51 -20.09 15.81 -5.40
CA ASP A 51 -19.51 17.15 -5.33
C ASP A 51 -19.46 17.80 -6.72
N PRO A 52 -19.88 19.07 -6.89
CA PRO A 52 -19.77 19.77 -8.18
C PRO A 52 -18.35 19.82 -8.75
N ARG A 53 -17.33 19.66 -7.90
CA ARG A 53 -15.90 19.59 -8.24
C ARG A 53 -15.35 18.18 -7.99
N ALA A 54 -16.15 17.14 -8.24
CA ALA A 54 -15.81 15.74 -8.06
C ALA A 54 -14.38 15.39 -8.51
N ARG A 55 -13.97 15.81 -9.72
CA ARG A 55 -12.60 15.55 -10.22
C ARG A 55 -11.51 16.12 -9.31
N GLU A 56 -11.66 17.36 -8.83
CA GLU A 56 -10.67 18.01 -7.97
C GLU A 56 -10.59 17.32 -6.61
N VAL A 57 -11.76 17.06 -5.99
CA VAL A 57 -11.80 16.48 -4.63
C VAL A 57 -11.36 15.02 -4.62
N VAL A 58 -11.69 14.25 -5.66
CA VAL A 58 -11.22 12.86 -5.80
C VAL A 58 -9.71 12.83 -5.98
N ARG A 59 -9.15 13.70 -6.82
CA ARG A 59 -7.70 13.78 -7.06
C ARG A 59 -6.90 14.31 -5.87
N ALA A 60 -7.55 15.07 -4.98
CA ALA A 60 -6.94 15.55 -3.74
C ALA A 60 -6.88 14.47 -2.64
N LEU A 61 -7.55 13.33 -2.82
CA LEU A 61 -7.45 12.22 -1.87
C LEU A 61 -6.03 11.64 -1.89
N PRO A 62 -5.48 11.27 -0.73
CA PRO A 62 -4.29 10.43 -0.67
C PRO A 62 -4.47 9.12 -1.45
N GLU A 63 -3.40 8.65 -2.07
CA GLU A 63 -3.39 7.47 -2.94
C GLU A 63 -3.91 6.23 -2.21
N GLN A 64 -3.46 6.05 -0.97
CA GLN A 64 -3.89 4.98 -0.08
C GLN A 64 -5.39 5.04 0.20
N GLN A 65 -5.95 6.23 0.46
CA GLN A 65 -7.38 6.38 0.73
C GLN A 65 -8.21 6.09 -0.52
N PHE A 66 -7.76 6.57 -1.69
CA PHE A 66 -8.40 6.27 -2.97
C PHE A 66 -8.43 4.75 -3.23
N TYR A 67 -7.30 4.08 -3.07
CA TYR A 67 -7.19 2.63 -3.23
C TYR A 67 -8.14 1.86 -2.30
N TRP A 68 -8.28 2.30 -1.05
CA TRP A 68 -9.17 1.65 -0.08
C TRP A 68 -10.64 1.77 -0.46
N ILE A 69 -11.07 2.96 -0.90
CA ILE A 69 -12.43 3.15 -1.39
C ILE A 69 -12.69 2.25 -2.60
N LEU A 70 -11.76 2.24 -3.56
CA LEU A 70 -11.90 1.46 -4.79
C LEU A 70 -11.97 -0.04 -4.54
N THR A 71 -11.10 -0.56 -3.69
CA THR A 71 -11.04 -2.00 -3.36
C THR A 71 -12.22 -2.47 -2.53
N GLU A 72 -12.73 -1.65 -1.60
CA GLU A 72 -13.91 -1.99 -0.80
C GLU A 72 -15.20 -1.96 -1.62
N VAL A 73 -15.38 -0.96 -2.49
CA VAL A 73 -16.55 -0.87 -3.37
C VAL A 73 -16.48 -1.92 -4.48
N GLY A 74 -15.28 -2.20 -4.97
CA GLY A 74 -15.05 -3.06 -6.13
C GLY A 74 -15.12 -2.29 -7.43
N MET A 75 -14.25 -2.65 -8.37
CA MET A 75 -14.05 -1.91 -9.63
C MET A 75 -15.34 -1.76 -10.45
N THR A 76 -16.19 -2.80 -10.49
CA THR A 76 -17.45 -2.80 -11.24
C THR A 76 -18.40 -1.68 -10.81
N ASP A 77 -18.44 -1.36 -9.52
CA ASP A 77 -19.34 -0.36 -8.95
C ASP A 77 -18.66 1.01 -8.79
N ALA A 78 -17.37 1.12 -9.13
CA ALA A 78 -16.54 2.30 -8.91
C ALA A 78 -15.94 2.88 -10.20
N VAL A 79 -16.52 2.58 -11.37
CA VAL A 79 -16.02 3.04 -12.68
C VAL A 79 -15.91 4.57 -12.74
N GLU A 80 -16.98 5.30 -12.38
CA GLU A 80 -16.97 6.77 -12.36
C GLU A 80 -15.91 7.34 -11.40
N PHE A 81 -15.63 6.64 -10.30
CA PHE A 81 -14.60 7.04 -9.34
C PHE A 81 -13.18 6.81 -9.91
N TRP A 82 -12.97 5.70 -10.59
CA TRP A 82 -11.73 5.35 -11.28
C TRP A 82 -11.41 6.31 -12.44
N GLU A 83 -12.41 6.72 -13.21
CA GLU A 83 -12.26 7.69 -14.32
C GLU A 83 -11.65 9.02 -13.83
N LEU A 84 -12.03 9.47 -12.63
CA LEU A 84 -11.57 10.72 -12.04
C LEU A 84 -10.18 10.66 -11.41
N ALA A 85 -9.62 9.45 -11.23
CA ALA A 85 -8.34 9.24 -10.55
C ALA A 85 -7.21 10.11 -11.13
N SER A 86 -6.30 10.55 -10.26
CA SER A 86 -5.04 11.17 -10.68
C SER A 86 -4.06 10.09 -11.18
N PRO A 87 -3.04 10.47 -11.98
CA PRO A 87 -2.02 9.52 -12.40
C PRO A 87 -1.27 8.85 -11.25
N GLN A 88 -1.06 9.57 -10.14
CA GLN A 88 -0.41 9.07 -8.92
C GLN A 88 -1.28 8.03 -8.21
N GLN A 89 -2.59 8.29 -8.09
CA GLN A 89 -3.54 7.31 -7.52
C GLN A 89 -3.58 6.03 -8.36
N ARG A 90 -3.64 6.16 -9.70
CA ARG A 90 -3.58 5.00 -10.59
C ARG A 90 -2.26 4.25 -10.48
N MET A 91 -1.14 4.97 -10.40
CA MET A 91 0.18 4.35 -10.28
C MET A 91 0.31 3.58 -8.96
N PHE A 92 -0.17 4.14 -7.85
CA PHE A 92 -0.22 3.43 -6.57
C PHE A 92 -1.02 2.12 -6.66
N ILE A 93 -2.15 2.14 -7.37
CA ILE A 93 -2.96 0.93 -7.56
C ILE A 93 -2.20 -0.12 -8.37
N LEU A 94 -1.50 0.29 -9.43
CA LEU A 94 -0.65 -0.62 -10.21
C LEU A 94 0.47 -1.21 -9.34
N ASP A 95 1.12 -0.39 -8.51
CA ASP A 95 2.14 -0.85 -7.56
C ASP A 95 1.57 -1.87 -6.55
N MET A 96 0.32 -1.72 -6.11
CA MET A 96 -0.31 -2.65 -5.17
C MET A 96 -0.82 -3.93 -5.83
N GLU A 97 -1.34 -3.85 -7.05
CA GLU A 97 -2.10 -4.93 -7.66
C GLU A 97 -1.32 -5.78 -8.65
N LEU A 98 -0.35 -5.23 -9.38
CA LEU A 98 0.36 -5.97 -10.42
C LEU A 98 1.26 -7.09 -9.90
N TRP A 99 1.44 -7.18 -8.58
CA TRP A 99 2.40 -8.08 -7.94
C TRP A 99 1.74 -9.02 -6.94
N ASP A 100 2.14 -10.28 -7.00
CA ASP A 100 1.87 -11.30 -5.98
C ASP A 100 3.15 -11.54 -5.20
N SER A 101 3.31 -10.79 -4.11
CA SER A 101 4.58 -10.64 -3.37
C SER A 101 5.67 -10.02 -4.26
N TRP A 102 6.59 -10.84 -4.77
CA TRP A 102 7.71 -10.45 -5.65
C TRP A 102 7.51 -10.86 -7.10
N ASN A 103 6.44 -11.60 -7.43
CA ASN A 103 6.19 -12.06 -8.78
C ASN A 103 5.23 -11.12 -9.50
N PHE A 104 5.60 -10.70 -10.71
CA PHE A 104 4.71 -9.94 -11.57
C PHE A 104 3.57 -10.83 -12.10
N SER A 105 2.34 -10.33 -12.03
CA SER A 105 1.14 -11.08 -12.39
C SER A 105 0.61 -10.64 -13.75
N GLU A 106 0.87 -11.45 -14.78
CA GLU A 106 0.40 -11.19 -16.15
C GLU A 106 -1.13 -10.99 -16.22
N ALA A 107 -1.89 -11.84 -15.52
CA ALA A 107 -3.35 -11.77 -15.53
C ALA A 107 -3.85 -10.43 -14.96
N LYS A 108 -3.26 -9.95 -13.86
CA LYS A 108 -3.60 -8.66 -13.26
C LYS A 108 -3.12 -7.50 -14.12
N SER A 109 -1.93 -7.61 -14.74
CA SER A 109 -1.45 -6.63 -15.73
C SER A 109 -2.45 -6.40 -16.85
N HIS A 110 -2.92 -7.49 -17.48
CA HIS A 110 -3.95 -7.39 -18.50
C HIS A 110 -5.24 -6.74 -17.99
N GLN A 111 -5.70 -7.16 -16.80
CA GLN A 111 -6.89 -6.61 -16.17
C GLN A 111 -6.76 -5.08 -15.98
N TRP A 112 -5.64 -4.59 -15.44
CA TRP A 112 -5.45 -3.17 -15.18
C TRP A 112 -5.21 -2.35 -16.45
N LEU A 113 -4.65 -2.94 -17.52
CA LEU A 113 -4.65 -2.31 -18.86
C LEU A 113 -6.09 -2.09 -19.36
N ASN A 114 -6.98 -3.06 -19.18
CA ASN A 114 -8.39 -2.90 -19.55
C ASN A 114 -9.06 -1.79 -18.74
N HIS A 115 -8.84 -1.72 -17.42
CA HIS A 115 -9.42 -0.66 -16.60
C HIS A 115 -8.90 0.73 -17.02
N LEU A 116 -7.63 0.87 -17.43
CA LEU A 116 -7.12 2.12 -18.00
C LEU A 116 -7.81 2.47 -19.33
N LEU A 117 -8.04 1.50 -20.22
CA LEU A 117 -8.78 1.72 -21.47
C LEU A 117 -10.24 2.09 -21.22
N GLU A 118 -10.89 1.44 -20.25
CA GLU A 118 -12.27 1.71 -19.83
C GLU A 118 -12.44 3.12 -19.29
N ALA A 119 -11.41 3.67 -18.62
CA ALA A 119 -11.38 5.08 -18.20
C ALA A 119 -11.24 6.08 -19.37
N GLY A 120 -10.99 5.60 -20.59
CA GLY A 120 -10.95 6.38 -21.81
C GLY A 120 -9.53 6.76 -22.27
N GLU A 121 -9.42 7.12 -23.55
CA GLU A 121 -8.14 7.46 -24.21
C GLU A 121 -7.41 8.63 -23.51
N GLU A 122 -8.14 9.63 -23.00
CA GLU A 122 -7.54 10.74 -22.26
C GLU A 122 -6.86 10.26 -20.96
N ALA A 123 -7.48 9.34 -20.23
CA ALA A 123 -6.90 8.77 -19.01
C ALA A 123 -5.64 7.95 -19.31
N VAL A 124 -5.62 7.20 -20.42
CA VAL A 124 -4.44 6.48 -20.90
C VAL A 124 -3.30 7.45 -21.20
N LEU A 125 -3.57 8.50 -21.98
CA LEU A 125 -2.56 9.50 -22.35
C LEU A 125 -2.04 10.28 -21.14
N GLU A 126 -2.90 10.56 -20.16
CA GLU A 126 -2.50 11.18 -18.89
C GLU A 126 -1.63 10.24 -18.04
N GLN A 127 -1.91 8.93 -18.07
CA GLN A 127 -1.19 7.94 -17.28
C GLN A 127 0.21 7.63 -17.85
N LEU A 128 0.31 7.52 -19.17
CA LEU A 128 1.52 7.03 -19.86
C LEU A 128 2.82 7.70 -19.38
N PRO A 129 2.92 9.03 -19.21
CA PRO A 129 4.15 9.69 -18.74
C PRO A 129 4.56 9.34 -17.30
N HIS A 130 3.63 8.82 -16.49
CA HIS A 130 3.83 8.51 -15.07
C HIS A 130 4.20 7.05 -14.81
N MET A 131 4.17 6.21 -15.83
CA MET A 131 4.60 4.81 -15.72
C MET A 131 6.11 4.69 -16.00
N ASP A 132 6.80 3.77 -15.33
CA ASP A 132 8.17 3.46 -15.70
C ASP A 132 8.21 2.81 -17.09
N ALA A 133 9.26 3.08 -17.87
CA ALA A 133 9.42 2.47 -19.19
C ALA A 133 9.52 0.94 -19.06
N GLU A 134 10.23 0.46 -18.04
CA GLU A 134 10.42 -0.95 -17.72
C GLU A 134 9.10 -1.64 -17.41
N LEU A 135 8.24 -0.98 -16.63
CA LEU A 135 6.92 -1.50 -16.31
C LEU A 135 6.06 -1.59 -17.57
N LEU A 136 6.01 -0.53 -18.38
CA LEU A 136 5.29 -0.55 -19.65
C LEU A 136 5.79 -1.67 -20.57
N ILE A 137 7.10 -1.77 -20.78
CA ILE A 137 7.70 -2.81 -21.63
C ILE A 137 7.37 -4.20 -21.06
N LEU A 138 7.51 -4.42 -19.75
CA LEU A 138 7.17 -5.68 -19.11
C LEU A 138 5.70 -6.06 -19.35
N MET A 139 4.78 -5.13 -19.11
CA MET A 139 3.34 -5.34 -19.29
C MET A 139 3.01 -5.79 -20.72
N PHE A 140 3.59 -5.14 -21.74
CA PHE A 140 3.34 -5.50 -23.13
C PHE A 140 4.16 -6.71 -23.60
N LYS A 141 5.36 -6.95 -23.08
CA LYS A 141 6.19 -8.12 -23.42
C LYS A 141 5.51 -9.45 -23.04
N LYS A 142 4.70 -9.43 -21.98
CA LYS A 142 3.85 -10.56 -21.57
C LYS A 142 2.63 -10.76 -22.49
N GLU A 143 2.25 -9.77 -23.29
CA GLU A 143 1.07 -9.81 -24.15
C GLU A 143 1.40 -10.03 -25.63
N ILE A 144 2.57 -9.57 -26.10
CA ILE A 144 2.95 -9.61 -27.51
C ILE A 144 4.37 -10.11 -27.75
N ILE A 145 4.61 -10.50 -29.01
CA ILE A 145 5.92 -10.77 -29.59
C ILE A 145 6.13 -9.74 -30.70
N VAL A 146 7.33 -9.16 -30.77
CA VAL A 146 7.68 -8.12 -31.75
C VAL A 146 8.83 -8.61 -32.62
N GLY A 147 8.69 -8.48 -33.94
CA GLY A 147 9.76 -8.68 -34.92
C GLY A 147 9.87 -7.50 -35.89
N GLY A 148 10.78 -7.59 -36.87
CA GLY A 148 11.12 -6.45 -37.72
C GLY A 148 11.97 -5.42 -36.97
N GLY A 149 11.88 -4.13 -37.33
CA GLY A 149 12.67 -3.06 -36.68
C GLY A 149 13.57 -2.28 -37.64
N ILE A 150 14.16 -1.19 -37.13
CA ILE A 150 14.95 -0.25 -37.95
C ILE A 150 16.42 -0.71 -37.99
N GLY A 151 16.86 -1.19 -39.16
CA GLY A 151 18.26 -1.56 -39.38
C GLY A 151 18.61 -2.99 -39.00
N ASP A 152 17.62 -3.79 -38.59
CA ASP A 152 17.82 -5.20 -38.28
C ASP A 152 17.94 -6.07 -39.54
N LEU A 153 18.92 -6.99 -39.52
CA LEU A 153 18.94 -8.12 -40.43
C LEU A 153 17.85 -9.08 -39.97
N VAL A 154 16.67 -8.96 -40.59
CA VAL A 154 15.54 -9.87 -40.35
C VAL A 154 16.02 -11.30 -40.48
N SER A 155 15.91 -12.07 -39.40
CA SER A 155 16.28 -13.48 -39.40
C SER A 155 15.40 -14.26 -40.38
N ASP A 156 15.86 -15.42 -40.87
CA ASP A 156 15.02 -16.25 -41.72
C ASP A 156 13.73 -16.70 -41.01
N GLU A 157 13.77 -16.87 -39.68
CA GLU A 157 12.60 -17.17 -38.85
C GLU A 157 11.59 -16.01 -38.81
N GLU A 158 12.05 -14.77 -38.60
CA GLU A 158 11.18 -13.58 -38.60
C GLU A 158 10.57 -13.30 -39.98
N ARG A 159 11.31 -13.59 -41.06
CA ARG A 159 10.88 -13.36 -42.44
C ARG A 159 9.75 -14.30 -42.87
N VAL A 160 9.68 -15.49 -42.31
CA VAL A 160 8.65 -16.50 -42.61
C VAL A 160 7.56 -16.59 -41.55
N ALA A 161 7.68 -15.82 -40.46
CA ALA A 161 6.68 -15.75 -39.41
C ALA A 161 5.37 -15.14 -39.94
N ASP A 162 4.25 -15.65 -39.44
CA ASP A 162 2.92 -15.11 -39.70
C ASP A 162 2.59 -14.08 -38.62
N TRP A 163 2.63 -12.80 -39.00
CA TRP A 163 2.43 -11.68 -38.11
C TRP A 163 0.98 -11.23 -38.12
N ASP A 164 0.40 -11.00 -36.93
CA ASP A 164 -1.02 -10.63 -36.81
C ASP A 164 -1.29 -9.19 -37.25
N HIS A 165 -0.37 -8.27 -36.94
CA HIS A 165 -0.59 -6.85 -37.16
C HIS A 165 0.71 -6.05 -37.33
N SER A 166 0.59 -4.88 -37.95
CA SER A 166 1.62 -3.84 -37.95
C SER A 166 0.96 -2.47 -38.00
N PHE A 167 1.40 -1.56 -37.14
CA PHE A 167 0.91 -0.18 -37.10
C PHE A 167 1.69 0.75 -38.04
N ASP A 168 2.95 0.42 -38.33
CA ASP A 168 3.87 1.30 -39.05
C ASP A 168 4.63 0.65 -40.21
N ASN A 169 4.38 -0.63 -40.48
CA ASN A 169 5.07 -1.46 -41.46
C ASN A 169 6.59 -1.63 -41.22
N VAL A 170 7.06 -1.31 -40.02
CA VAL A 170 8.46 -1.48 -39.60
C VAL A 170 8.54 -2.56 -38.53
N TYR A 171 7.69 -2.45 -37.51
CA TYR A 171 7.55 -3.46 -36.47
C TYR A 171 6.31 -4.31 -36.74
N PHE A 172 6.47 -5.62 -36.57
CA PHE A 172 5.41 -6.60 -36.76
C PHE A 172 5.12 -7.30 -35.43
N ILE A 173 3.84 -7.53 -35.16
CA ILE A 173 3.36 -7.95 -33.85
C ILE A 173 2.54 -9.23 -33.99
N THR A 174 2.78 -10.18 -33.09
CA THR A 174 1.92 -11.34 -32.84
C THR A 174 1.43 -11.28 -31.41
N PHE A 175 0.13 -11.45 -31.21
CA PHE A 175 -0.47 -11.48 -29.88
C PHE A 175 -0.30 -12.88 -29.28
N ARG A 176 0.20 -12.95 -28.03
CA ARG A 176 0.36 -14.23 -27.33
C ARG A 176 -0.98 -14.85 -26.98
N ASN A 177 -2.01 -14.02 -26.78
CA ASN A 177 -3.37 -14.44 -26.49
C ASN A 177 -4.37 -13.69 -27.38
N ALA A 178 -5.06 -14.43 -28.26
CA ALA A 178 -6.03 -13.89 -29.19
C ALA A 178 -7.25 -13.23 -28.50
N GLU A 179 -7.64 -13.68 -27.30
CA GLU A 179 -8.75 -13.09 -26.55
C GLU A 179 -8.41 -11.68 -26.03
N ARG A 180 -7.11 -11.44 -25.76
CA ARG A 180 -6.57 -10.17 -25.26
C ARG A 180 -6.16 -9.20 -26.36
N ALA A 181 -5.98 -9.70 -27.58
CA ALA A 181 -5.43 -8.98 -28.72
C ALA A 181 -6.13 -7.65 -29.01
N ARG A 182 -7.46 -7.60 -28.91
CA ARG A 182 -8.24 -6.39 -29.18
C ARG A 182 -7.88 -5.25 -28.21
N ALA A 183 -7.85 -5.54 -26.92
CA ALA A 183 -7.57 -4.54 -25.90
C ALA A 183 -6.12 -4.06 -26.00
N VAL A 184 -5.17 -4.99 -26.09
CA VAL A 184 -3.74 -4.70 -26.20
C VAL A 184 -3.44 -3.91 -27.48
N GLY A 185 -4.02 -4.31 -28.62
CA GLY A 185 -3.90 -3.58 -29.89
C GLY A 185 -4.48 -2.17 -29.83
N THR A 186 -5.60 -1.98 -29.14
CA THR A 186 -6.19 -0.64 -28.93
C THR A 186 -5.26 0.26 -28.11
N PHE A 187 -4.63 -0.28 -27.07
CA PHE A 187 -3.67 0.48 -26.26
C PHE A 187 -2.44 0.88 -27.08
N ILE A 188 -1.88 -0.05 -27.87
CA ILE A 188 -0.73 0.22 -28.74
C ILE A 188 -1.10 1.25 -29.82
N ASP A 189 -2.30 1.17 -30.39
CA ASP A 189 -2.81 2.17 -31.34
C ASP A 189 -2.86 3.57 -30.73
N ILE A 190 -3.35 3.71 -29.49
CA ILE A 190 -3.34 4.99 -28.76
C ILE A 190 -1.91 5.52 -28.62
N ILE A 191 -0.96 4.69 -28.21
CA ILE A 191 0.45 5.09 -28.09
C ILE A 191 0.99 5.52 -29.46
N PHE A 192 0.80 4.70 -30.49
CA PHE A 192 1.29 4.94 -31.85
C PHE A 192 0.80 6.28 -32.43
N ARG A 193 -0.48 6.60 -32.23
CA ARG A 193 -1.10 7.83 -32.75
C ARG A 193 -0.66 9.10 -32.02
N ASN A 194 -0.29 9.00 -30.75
CA ASN A 194 -0.10 10.16 -29.87
C ASN A 194 1.36 10.39 -29.44
N ASP A 195 2.17 9.34 -29.30
CA ASP A 195 3.58 9.43 -28.90
C ASP A 195 4.42 8.41 -29.70
N ARG A 196 4.92 8.85 -30.85
CA ARG A 196 5.73 8.03 -31.76
C ARG A 196 7.05 7.60 -31.12
N GLU A 197 7.65 8.44 -30.28
CA GLU A 197 8.91 8.16 -29.59
C GLU A 197 8.71 7.04 -28.57
N LEU A 198 7.65 7.13 -27.77
CA LEU A 198 7.25 6.07 -26.85
C LEU A 198 6.90 4.77 -27.59
N TYR A 199 6.18 4.84 -28.70
CA TYR A 199 5.86 3.65 -29.50
C TYR A 199 7.13 2.92 -29.96
N LEU A 200 8.09 3.65 -30.53
CA LEU A 200 9.34 3.07 -31.00
C LEU A 200 10.16 2.47 -29.86
N GLY A 201 10.28 3.18 -28.73
CA GLY A 201 10.95 2.68 -27.54
C GLY A 201 10.28 1.43 -26.96
N LEU A 202 8.95 1.37 -26.98
CA LEU A 202 8.19 0.21 -26.53
C LEU A 202 8.42 -1.01 -27.42
N MET A 203 8.32 -0.85 -28.75
CA MET A 203 8.53 -1.97 -29.68
C MET A 203 9.96 -2.53 -29.58
N GLU A 204 10.95 -1.63 -29.52
CA GLU A 204 12.36 -2.02 -29.39
C GLU A 204 12.62 -2.70 -28.05
N GLY A 205 12.12 -2.12 -26.95
CA GLY A 205 12.26 -2.69 -25.61
C GLY A 205 11.64 -4.09 -25.49
N ILE A 206 10.44 -4.29 -26.05
CA ILE A 206 9.80 -5.61 -26.04
C ILE A 206 10.63 -6.63 -26.81
N LYS A 207 11.29 -6.22 -27.91
CA LYS A 207 12.12 -7.10 -28.72
C LYS A 207 13.44 -7.46 -28.03
N VAL A 208 14.13 -6.48 -27.45
CA VAL A 208 15.53 -6.64 -27.02
C VAL A 208 15.68 -6.97 -25.53
N GLU A 209 14.89 -6.35 -24.66
CA GLU A 209 15.10 -6.42 -23.20
C GLU A 209 14.76 -7.80 -22.64
N LEU A 210 15.54 -8.26 -21.64
CA LEU A 210 15.27 -9.52 -20.98
C LEU A 210 14.14 -9.37 -19.96
N GLU A 211 13.20 -10.30 -19.97
CA GLU A 211 12.02 -10.27 -19.10
C GLU A 211 12.40 -10.20 -17.61
N SER A 212 13.40 -10.97 -17.16
CA SER A 212 13.84 -10.97 -15.76
C SER A 212 14.48 -9.65 -15.33
N GLU A 213 15.17 -8.95 -16.24
CA GLU A 213 15.77 -7.64 -15.94
C GLU A 213 14.69 -6.56 -15.80
N LEU A 214 13.68 -6.61 -16.68
CA LEU A 214 12.50 -5.74 -16.59
C LEU A 214 11.72 -5.97 -15.30
N GLU A 215 11.50 -7.23 -14.90
CA GLU A 215 10.85 -7.56 -13.63
C GLU A 215 11.63 -7.02 -12.43
N GLU A 216 12.95 -7.21 -12.38
CA GLU A 216 13.78 -6.71 -11.29
C GLU A 216 13.74 -5.18 -11.18
N LEU A 217 13.87 -4.47 -12.31
CA LEU A 217 13.85 -3.01 -12.33
C LEU A 217 12.47 -2.45 -11.99
N ALA A 218 11.40 -3.00 -12.56
CA ALA A 218 10.03 -2.60 -12.24
C ALA A 218 9.70 -2.83 -10.75
N TYR A 219 10.17 -3.95 -10.18
CA TYR A 219 10.04 -4.22 -8.75
C TYR A 219 10.77 -3.17 -7.90
N ARG A 220 12.02 -2.80 -8.27
CA ARG A 220 12.78 -1.77 -7.56
C ARG A 220 12.12 -0.40 -7.60
N PHE A 221 11.62 0.03 -8.76
CA PHE A 221 10.91 1.32 -8.88
C PHE A 221 9.62 1.33 -8.06
N ARG A 222 8.85 0.25 -8.12
CA ARG A 222 7.70 0.03 -7.24
C ARG A 222 8.08 0.16 -5.77
N SER A 223 9.10 -0.57 -5.32
CA SER A 223 9.54 -0.53 -3.91
C SER A 223 9.95 0.88 -3.48
N GLY A 224 10.65 1.62 -4.35
CA GLY A 224 11.01 3.02 -4.10
C GLY A 224 9.79 3.92 -3.91
N ARG A 225 8.83 3.88 -4.85
CA ARG A 225 7.58 4.66 -4.74
C ARG A 225 6.77 4.31 -3.51
N LEU A 226 6.63 3.02 -3.20
CA LEU A 226 5.91 2.56 -2.03
C LEU A 226 6.61 3.03 -0.74
N ALA A 227 7.94 2.96 -0.68
CA ALA A 227 8.72 3.46 0.45
C ALA A 227 8.54 4.97 0.68
N ASP A 228 8.51 5.77 -0.40
CA ASP A 228 8.21 7.21 -0.33
C ASP A 228 6.81 7.50 0.25
N LEU A 229 5.86 6.58 0.04
CA LEU A 229 4.50 6.63 0.62
C LEU A 229 4.42 5.96 2.01
N GLY A 230 5.56 5.61 2.61
CA GLY A 230 5.65 5.03 3.95
C GLY A 230 5.36 3.53 4.01
N PHE A 231 5.38 2.82 2.88
CA PHE A 231 5.31 1.35 2.81
C PHE A 231 6.73 0.78 2.64
N PRO A 232 7.43 0.43 3.72
CA PRO A 232 8.78 -0.10 3.63
C PRO A 232 8.80 -1.52 3.04
N GLU A 233 10.00 -2.03 2.73
CA GLU A 233 10.16 -3.44 2.36
C GLU A 233 9.77 -4.37 3.52
N LEU A 234 9.43 -5.62 3.19
CA LEU A 234 8.92 -6.59 4.17
C LEU A 234 9.90 -6.82 5.34
N GLU A 235 11.20 -6.88 5.07
CA GLU A 235 12.22 -7.11 6.10
C GLU A 235 12.23 -5.96 7.12
N ASP A 236 12.21 -4.72 6.64
CA ASP A 236 12.13 -3.51 7.47
C ASP A 236 10.80 -3.44 8.23
N ALA A 237 9.69 -3.75 7.57
CA ALA A 237 8.36 -3.82 8.16
C ALA A 237 8.32 -4.80 9.35
N LEU A 238 8.92 -5.98 9.22
CA LEU A 238 8.95 -7.00 10.27
C LEU A 238 9.74 -6.55 11.52
N THR A 239 10.67 -5.59 11.39
CA THR A 239 11.46 -5.10 12.53
C THR A 239 10.60 -4.42 13.60
N ILE A 240 9.42 -3.89 13.26
CA ILE A 240 8.50 -3.29 14.25
C ILE A 240 7.93 -4.34 15.21
N TYR A 241 7.99 -5.63 14.87
CA TYR A 241 7.59 -6.73 15.75
C TYR A 241 8.80 -7.38 16.46
N ALA A 242 10.00 -6.80 16.32
CA ALA A 242 11.16 -7.28 17.08
C ALA A 242 10.95 -7.01 18.58
N ARG A 243 10.82 -8.10 19.36
CA ARG A 243 10.53 -8.08 20.80
C ARG A 243 11.47 -7.12 21.54
N LEU A 244 10.89 -6.27 22.37
CA LEU A 244 11.61 -5.39 23.28
C LEU A 244 11.13 -5.66 24.70
N SER A 245 12.05 -5.93 25.63
CA SER A 245 11.71 -6.22 27.02
C SER A 245 11.39 -4.92 27.77
N PRO A 246 10.22 -4.84 28.44
CA PRO A 246 9.84 -3.65 29.22
C PRO A 246 10.88 -3.27 30.28
N ASP A 247 11.44 -4.26 30.97
CA ASP A 247 12.43 -4.07 32.04
C ASP A 247 13.73 -3.43 31.56
N SER A 248 14.03 -3.58 30.27
CA SER A 248 15.24 -3.04 29.63
C SER A 248 14.99 -1.75 28.85
N PHE A 249 13.74 -1.29 28.77
CA PHE A 249 13.41 -0.13 27.94
C PHE A 249 13.84 1.16 28.63
N ILE A 250 14.73 1.89 27.97
CA ILE A 250 15.10 3.24 28.37
C ILE A 250 14.70 4.16 27.20
N PRO A 251 13.89 5.21 27.46
CA PRO A 251 13.63 6.26 26.48
C PRO A 251 14.95 6.85 25.99
N SER A 252 15.17 6.83 24.68
CA SER A 252 16.37 7.39 24.05
C SER A 252 16.38 8.92 24.06
N ALA A 253 15.21 9.56 24.02
CA ALA A 253 14.98 11.00 23.83
C ALA A 253 15.69 11.60 22.61
N GLU A 254 16.06 10.76 21.64
CA GLU A 254 16.91 11.11 20.50
C GLU A 254 16.11 11.34 19.20
N LYS A 255 14.77 11.42 19.27
CA LYS A 255 13.94 11.58 18.08
C LYS A 255 14.36 12.81 17.28
N ARG A 256 14.85 12.55 16.08
CA ARG A 256 15.03 13.56 15.03
C ARG A 256 13.81 13.51 14.14
N LEU A 257 13.12 14.65 14.04
CA LEU A 257 12.04 14.86 13.09
C LEU A 257 12.67 15.02 11.71
N ASP A 258 12.89 13.92 11.01
CA ASP A 258 13.11 13.98 9.58
C ASP A 258 11.74 14.18 8.94
N LEU A 259 11.49 15.40 8.46
CA LEU A 259 10.31 15.76 7.68
C LEU A 259 10.38 15.03 6.33
N ALA A 260 10.04 13.74 6.31
CA ALA A 260 9.67 13.09 5.06
C ALA A 260 8.32 13.66 4.64
N SER A 261 8.22 14.17 3.40
CA SER A 261 6.93 14.52 2.83
C SER A 261 6.15 13.23 2.59
N GLY A 262 5.28 12.88 3.52
CA GLY A 262 4.48 11.65 3.48
C GLY A 262 3.01 11.92 3.76
N ILE A 263 2.18 11.02 3.24
CA ILE A 263 0.71 11.02 3.30
C ILE A 263 0.20 11.40 4.70
N THR A 264 -0.72 12.36 4.75
CA THR A 264 -1.52 12.68 5.93
C THR A 264 -2.94 12.15 5.74
N GLY A 265 -3.47 11.43 6.73
CA GLY A 265 -4.92 11.14 6.81
C GLY A 265 -5.31 9.68 6.65
N LEU A 266 -4.80 8.81 7.53
CA LEU A 266 -5.44 7.51 7.74
C LEU A 266 -6.86 7.72 8.29
N PRO A 267 -7.91 7.15 7.68
CA PRO A 267 -9.25 7.19 8.26
C PRO A 267 -9.23 6.53 9.63
N MET A 268 -9.51 7.33 10.65
CA MET A 268 -9.61 6.87 12.03
C MET A 268 -10.90 6.04 12.19
N PRO A 269 -10.82 4.78 12.64
CA PRO A 269 -12.00 3.99 12.94
C PRO A 269 -12.87 4.66 14.01
N ALA A 270 -14.19 4.59 13.81
CA ALA A 270 -15.16 5.14 14.75
C ALA A 270 -14.92 4.63 16.19
N GLY A 271 -15.02 5.54 17.16
CA GLY A 271 -14.84 5.25 18.58
C GLY A 271 -13.42 5.43 19.12
N TYR A 272 -12.40 5.62 18.26
CA TYR A 272 -11.03 5.87 18.70
C TYR A 272 -10.75 7.34 19.04
N GLU A 273 -11.62 8.27 18.67
CA GLU A 273 -11.49 9.72 18.93
C GLU A 273 -11.18 10.06 20.40
N LYS A 274 -11.67 9.25 21.33
CA LYS A 274 -11.51 9.46 22.78
C LYS A 274 -10.45 8.57 23.43
N SER A 275 -9.74 7.75 22.65
CA SER A 275 -8.69 6.86 23.15
C SER A 275 -7.57 7.63 23.87
N PHE A 276 -6.86 6.96 24.79
CA PHE A 276 -5.74 7.56 25.52
C PHE A 276 -4.67 8.09 24.54
N LEU A 277 -4.28 7.28 23.56
CA LEU A 277 -3.35 7.67 22.51
C LEU A 277 -3.80 8.93 21.76
N ASN A 278 -5.06 9.01 21.30
CA ASN A 278 -5.51 10.18 20.54
C ASN A 278 -5.60 11.45 21.40
N ARG A 279 -5.95 11.32 22.70
CA ARG A 279 -5.86 12.44 23.63
C ARG A 279 -4.43 12.92 23.82
N ALA A 280 -3.45 12.02 23.85
CA ALA A 280 -2.03 12.37 23.93
C ALA A 280 -1.51 12.99 22.63
N LEU A 281 -1.81 12.39 21.47
CA LEU A 281 -1.45 12.90 20.14
C LEU A 281 -1.97 14.32 19.90
N ALA A 282 -3.21 14.61 20.33
CA ALA A 282 -3.80 15.95 20.22
C ALA A 282 -3.08 17.04 21.06
N ARG A 283 -2.15 16.66 21.94
CA ARG A 283 -1.31 17.57 22.72
C ARG A 283 0.11 17.70 22.18
N VAL A 284 0.47 16.95 21.14
CA VAL A 284 1.81 16.98 20.55
C VAL A 284 1.89 18.06 19.48
N GLU A 285 2.89 18.93 19.58
CA GLU A 285 3.10 20.03 18.64
C GLU A 285 3.85 19.60 17.35
N SER A 286 4.48 18.43 17.34
CA SER A 286 5.23 17.89 16.19
C SER A 286 4.34 17.09 15.23
N PRO A 287 4.71 16.98 13.94
CA PRO A 287 3.96 16.21 12.94
C PRO A 287 4.09 14.70 13.15
N VAL A 288 3.37 14.15 14.13
CA VAL A 288 3.38 12.72 14.48
C VAL A 288 2.56 11.88 13.48
N ASP A 289 1.65 12.52 12.74
CA ASP A 289 0.74 11.82 11.82
C ASP A 289 1.48 11.03 10.73
N GLN A 290 2.60 11.56 10.23
CA GLN A 290 3.43 10.88 9.23
C GLN A 290 4.09 9.63 9.81
N GLU A 291 4.61 9.74 11.03
CA GLU A 291 5.23 8.61 11.73
C GLU A 291 4.20 7.53 12.07
N LEU A 292 3.01 7.94 12.51
CA LEU A 292 1.91 7.03 12.77
C LEU A 292 1.48 6.33 11.48
N THR A 293 1.40 7.07 10.38
CA THR A 293 1.06 6.53 9.06
C THR A 293 2.11 5.52 8.59
N ALA A 294 3.39 5.85 8.68
CA ALA A 294 4.47 4.94 8.35
C ALA A 294 4.44 3.67 9.22
N LEU A 295 4.14 3.80 10.52
CA LEU A 295 4.02 2.65 11.42
C LEU A 295 2.83 1.74 11.06
N VAL A 296 1.66 2.32 10.74
CA VAL A 296 0.50 1.56 10.28
C VAL A 296 0.81 0.87 8.95
N ASN A 297 1.43 1.57 8.01
CA ASN A 297 1.82 1.01 6.72
C ASN A 297 2.85 -0.11 6.88
N SER A 298 3.81 0.03 7.79
CA SER A 298 4.75 -1.04 8.16
C SER A 298 4.00 -2.26 8.72
N ALA A 299 3.02 -2.05 9.60
CA ALA A 299 2.21 -3.14 10.12
C ALA A 299 1.33 -3.82 9.06
N LEU A 300 0.84 -3.05 8.08
CA LEU A 300 0.07 -3.56 6.93
C LEU A 300 0.96 -4.41 6.00
N VAL A 301 2.17 -3.95 5.69
CA VAL A 301 3.16 -4.70 4.89
C VAL A 301 3.54 -6.00 5.60
N ALA A 302 3.80 -5.95 6.91
CA ALA A 302 4.17 -7.13 7.69
C ALA A 302 3.05 -8.19 7.77
N ASP A 303 1.77 -7.77 7.70
CA ASP A 303 0.62 -8.69 7.66
C ASP A 303 0.39 -9.25 6.25
N GLY A 304 0.57 -8.42 5.21
CA GLY A 304 0.46 -8.77 3.80
C GLY A 304 -0.99 -8.96 3.30
N ALA A 305 -1.82 -9.69 4.05
CA ALA A 305 -3.21 -9.97 3.68
C ALA A 305 -4.16 -8.81 4.01
N ALA A 306 -3.90 -8.09 5.10
CA ALA A 306 -4.74 -6.99 5.56
C ALA A 306 -4.94 -5.89 4.53
N LEU A 307 -3.93 -5.60 3.68
CA LEU A 307 -3.96 -4.55 2.66
C LEU A 307 -5.13 -4.65 1.67
N ARG A 308 -5.69 -5.86 1.48
CA ARG A 308 -6.74 -6.13 0.48
C ARG A 308 -8.16 -6.13 1.05
N SER A 309 -8.35 -5.81 2.33
CA SER A 309 -9.68 -5.81 2.96
C SER A 309 -9.83 -4.72 4.01
N ARG A 310 -10.99 -4.05 4.03
CA ARG A 310 -11.31 -3.02 5.04
C ARG A 310 -11.15 -3.56 6.46
N GLU A 311 -11.72 -4.74 6.73
CA GLU A 311 -11.70 -5.35 8.05
C GLU A 311 -10.27 -5.65 8.51
N GLY A 312 -9.42 -6.13 7.60
CA GLY A 312 -8.01 -6.38 7.85
C GLY A 312 -7.26 -5.08 8.17
N MET A 313 -7.45 -4.04 7.36
CA MET A 313 -6.82 -2.74 7.59
C MET A 313 -7.26 -2.10 8.89
N GLU A 314 -8.56 -2.11 9.19
CA GLU A 314 -9.06 -1.63 10.48
C GLU A 314 -8.50 -2.44 11.65
N ALA A 315 -8.33 -3.76 11.50
CA ALA A 315 -7.70 -4.59 12.53
C ALA A 315 -6.24 -4.18 12.77
N ILE A 316 -5.48 -3.92 11.71
CA ILE A 316 -4.09 -3.43 11.82
C ILE A 316 -4.05 -2.05 12.48
N PHE A 317 -4.91 -1.12 12.07
CA PHE A 317 -5.02 0.19 12.70
C PHE A 317 -5.30 0.07 14.20
N ARG A 318 -6.31 -0.75 14.57
CA ARG A 318 -6.69 -0.99 15.97
C ARG A 318 -5.53 -1.60 16.77
N ARG A 319 -4.76 -2.52 16.18
CA ARG A 319 -3.59 -3.15 16.79
C ARG A 319 -2.48 -2.13 17.06
N VAL A 320 -2.14 -1.31 16.07
CA VAL A 320 -1.14 -0.25 16.21
C VAL A 320 -1.53 0.73 17.30
N HIS A 321 -2.77 1.22 17.28
CA HIS A 321 -3.30 2.10 18.33
C HIS A 321 -3.28 1.43 19.71
N GLY A 322 -3.63 0.16 19.78
CA GLY A 322 -3.66 -0.61 21.02
C GLY A 322 -2.30 -0.76 21.67
N TYR A 323 -1.30 -1.23 20.92
CA TYR A 323 0.06 -1.41 21.45
C TYR A 323 0.71 -0.08 21.83
N LEU A 324 0.50 0.98 21.05
CA LEU A 324 0.94 2.33 21.42
C LEU A 324 0.28 2.81 22.71
N SER A 325 -1.03 2.59 22.87
CA SER A 325 -1.78 2.98 24.08
C SER A 325 -1.25 2.23 25.31
N ILE A 326 -1.07 0.90 25.21
CA ILE A 326 -0.50 0.07 26.27
C ILE A 326 0.88 0.60 26.71
N ALA A 327 1.77 0.86 25.76
CA ALA A 327 3.12 1.34 26.04
C ALA A 327 3.11 2.70 26.73
N LEU A 328 2.29 3.63 26.23
CA LEU A 328 2.22 4.99 26.77
C LEU A 328 1.55 5.00 28.14
N GLU A 329 0.49 4.23 28.37
CA GLU A 329 -0.13 4.10 29.70
C GLU A 329 0.85 3.56 30.72
N HIS A 330 1.68 2.58 30.32
CA HIS A 330 2.73 2.02 31.19
C HIS A 330 3.82 3.04 31.53
N LEU A 331 4.29 3.83 30.56
CA LEU A 331 5.38 4.79 30.78
C LEU A 331 4.93 6.10 31.45
N SER A 332 3.65 6.46 31.33
CA SER A 332 3.11 7.73 31.84
C SER A 332 2.28 7.60 33.12
N ASP A 333 2.04 6.38 33.59
CA ASP A 333 1.06 6.07 34.64
C ASP A 333 -0.35 6.59 34.32
N GLY A 334 -0.71 6.63 33.03
CA GLY A 334 -1.99 7.17 32.53
C GLY A 334 -2.10 8.69 32.50
N ASP A 335 -1.00 9.43 32.70
CA ASP A 335 -0.96 10.88 32.56
C ASP A 335 -0.80 11.30 31.08
N VAL A 336 -1.80 12.02 30.56
CA VAL A 336 -1.86 12.42 29.15
C VAL A 336 -0.74 13.41 28.76
N GLU A 337 -0.36 14.33 29.65
CA GLU A 337 0.68 15.32 29.36
C GLU A 337 2.06 14.67 29.33
N ARG A 338 2.31 13.72 30.23
CA ARG A 338 3.54 12.90 30.19
C ARG A 338 3.59 12.04 28.93
N ALA A 339 2.48 11.42 28.55
CA ALA A 339 2.41 10.63 27.32
C ALA A 339 2.72 11.49 26.08
N ALA A 340 2.16 12.70 26.00
CA ALA A 340 2.45 13.65 24.92
C ALA A 340 3.94 14.03 24.89
N ALA A 341 4.55 14.30 26.05
CA ALA A 341 5.98 14.59 26.16
C ALA A 341 6.87 13.42 25.70
N ILE A 342 6.44 12.17 25.95
CA ILE A 342 7.13 10.96 25.48
C ILE A 342 7.02 10.84 23.95
N ILE A 343 5.82 11.02 23.39
CA ILE A 343 5.61 10.96 21.93
C ILE A 343 6.48 11.99 21.19
N GLY A 344 6.65 13.18 21.77
CA GLY A 344 7.52 14.21 21.19
C GLY A 344 9.01 13.87 21.19
N ARG A 345 9.45 12.88 21.96
CA ARG A 345 10.88 12.55 22.18
C ARG A 345 11.27 11.14 21.77
N GLU A 346 10.31 10.23 21.63
CA GLU A 346 10.52 8.85 21.20
C GLU A 346 9.88 8.57 19.84
N TYR A 347 10.50 7.64 19.10
CA TYR A 347 9.89 7.08 17.91
C TYR A 347 8.72 6.16 18.27
N LEU A 348 7.56 6.33 17.60
CA LEU A 348 6.38 5.49 17.76
C LEU A 348 6.68 4.02 17.49
N SER A 349 7.60 3.70 16.57
CA SER A 349 8.03 2.33 16.31
C SER A 349 8.63 1.65 17.55
N ARG A 350 9.39 2.39 18.38
CA ARG A 350 9.94 1.88 19.64
C ARG A 350 8.85 1.69 20.69
N LEU A 351 7.90 2.62 20.78
CA LEU A 351 6.77 2.53 21.70
C LEU A 351 5.85 1.35 21.32
N PHE A 352 5.59 1.16 20.03
CA PHE A 352 4.85 0.01 19.52
C PHE A 352 5.54 -1.31 19.90
N ARG A 353 6.87 -1.41 19.70
CA ARG A 353 7.66 -2.58 20.10
C ARG A 353 7.60 -2.87 21.59
N LEU A 354 7.57 -1.84 22.43
CA LEU A 354 7.39 -1.97 23.88
C LEU A 354 6.01 -2.56 24.20
N GLY A 355 4.94 -1.97 23.67
CA GLY A 355 3.57 -2.45 23.90
C GLY A 355 3.34 -3.87 23.39
N PHE A 356 3.84 -4.17 22.19
CA PHE A 356 3.87 -5.55 21.67
C PHE A 356 4.67 -6.48 22.58
N GLY A 357 5.83 -6.05 23.05
CA GLY A 357 6.67 -6.78 24.00
C GLY A 357 5.92 -7.17 25.28
N MET A 358 5.15 -6.24 25.86
CA MET A 358 4.32 -6.50 27.05
C MET A 358 3.27 -7.58 26.80
N VAL A 359 2.56 -7.52 25.66
CA VAL A 359 1.58 -8.56 25.28
C VAL A 359 2.27 -9.91 25.03
N MET A 360 3.47 -9.90 24.47
CA MET A 360 4.25 -11.12 24.24
C MET A 360 4.81 -11.72 25.54
N GLU A 361 5.14 -10.92 26.56
CA GLU A 361 5.45 -11.44 27.91
C GLU A 361 4.19 -12.07 28.54
N LEU A 362 3.03 -11.43 28.42
CA LEU A 362 1.76 -11.98 28.91
C LEU A 362 1.46 -13.34 28.26
N ARG A 363 1.61 -13.44 26.93
CA ARG A 363 1.48 -14.70 26.19
C ARG A 363 2.46 -15.74 26.74
N LYS A 364 3.75 -15.42 26.81
CA LYS A 364 4.80 -16.35 27.23
C LYS A 364 4.54 -16.91 28.64
N SER A 365 4.05 -16.08 29.56
CA SER A 365 3.76 -16.48 30.94
C SER A 365 2.58 -17.45 31.06
N HIS A 366 1.64 -17.44 30.11
CA HIS A 366 0.35 -18.11 30.27
C HIS A 366 -0.04 -19.07 29.13
N GLU A 367 0.63 -19.06 27.98
CA GLU A 367 0.23 -19.86 26.82
C GLU A 367 0.33 -21.37 27.05
N SER A 368 1.12 -21.82 28.03
CA SER A 368 1.27 -23.23 28.39
C SER A 368 0.19 -23.74 29.35
N LEU A 369 -0.66 -22.88 29.89
CA LEU A 369 -1.73 -23.28 30.78
C LEU A 369 -2.77 -24.12 30.02
N ALA A 370 -3.27 -25.17 30.67
CA ALA A 370 -4.37 -26.00 30.18
C ALA A 370 -5.44 -26.02 31.26
N ILE A 371 -6.50 -25.23 31.06
CA ILE A 371 -7.55 -24.98 32.04
C ILE A 371 -8.89 -25.36 31.41
N ASP A 372 -9.72 -26.09 32.17
CA ASP A 372 -11.00 -26.67 31.72
C ASP A 372 -12.18 -25.68 31.88
N ASP A 373 -11.92 -24.45 32.29
CA ASP A 373 -12.89 -23.35 32.32
C ASP A 373 -13.03 -22.72 30.93
N TYR A 374 -14.27 -22.55 30.46
CA TYR A 374 -14.56 -22.05 29.12
C TYR A 374 -13.98 -20.64 28.88
N ALA A 375 -14.21 -19.70 29.80
CA ALA A 375 -13.75 -18.32 29.63
C ALA A 375 -12.22 -18.25 29.60
N THR A 376 -11.57 -18.98 30.50
CA THR A 376 -10.12 -19.07 30.58
C THR A 376 -9.50 -19.76 29.36
N GLY A 377 -10.13 -20.82 28.86
CA GLY A 377 -9.72 -21.50 27.63
C GLY A 377 -9.76 -20.56 26.41
N ARG A 378 -10.81 -19.73 26.30
CA ARG A 378 -10.93 -18.72 25.24
C ARG A 378 -9.87 -17.62 25.34
N VAL A 379 -9.51 -17.19 26.56
CA VAL A 379 -8.40 -16.25 26.77
C VAL A 379 -7.08 -16.85 26.28
N ILE A 380 -6.78 -18.09 26.64
CA ILE A 380 -5.55 -18.77 26.21
C ILE A 380 -5.52 -18.98 24.68
N GLU A 381 -6.67 -19.32 24.08
CA GLU A 381 -6.81 -19.39 22.62
C GLU A 381 -6.47 -18.04 21.96
N GLY A 382 -6.98 -16.93 22.52
CA GLY A 382 -6.64 -15.58 22.08
C GLY A 382 -5.15 -15.28 22.19
N LEU A 383 -4.51 -15.64 23.31
CA LEU A 383 -3.07 -15.44 23.50
C LEU A 383 -2.21 -16.26 22.52
N ARG A 384 -2.66 -17.47 22.16
CA ARG A 384 -1.96 -18.35 21.21
C ARG A 384 -2.11 -17.92 19.75
N ALA A 385 -3.08 -17.05 19.44
CA ALA A 385 -3.25 -16.50 18.10
C ALA A 385 -2.00 -15.74 17.64
N THR A 386 -1.85 -15.61 16.31
CA THR A 386 -0.74 -14.86 15.71
C THR A 386 -1.28 -13.71 14.86
N PRO A 387 -1.15 -12.45 15.32
CA PRO A 387 -0.70 -12.05 16.66
C PRO A 387 -1.76 -12.31 17.75
N PRO A 388 -1.38 -12.20 19.05
CA PRO A 388 -2.29 -12.43 20.17
C PRO A 388 -3.51 -11.50 20.14
N ARG A 389 -4.66 -12.04 20.56
CA ARG A 389 -5.93 -11.31 20.62
C ARG A 389 -6.54 -11.34 22.02
N PHE A 390 -7.25 -10.27 22.36
CA PHE A 390 -7.99 -10.15 23.60
C PHE A 390 -9.36 -10.83 23.48
N TYR A 391 -9.75 -11.60 24.50
CA TYR A 391 -11.05 -12.24 24.55
C TYR A 391 -12.12 -11.24 24.99
N ARG A 392 -13.01 -10.87 24.07
CA ARG A 392 -13.94 -9.75 24.23
C ARG A 392 -14.95 -9.94 25.35
N ALA A 393 -15.27 -11.18 25.75
CA ALA A 393 -16.25 -11.38 26.82
C ALA A 393 -15.80 -10.86 28.21
N LEU A 394 -14.52 -10.46 28.35
CA LEU A 394 -14.00 -9.74 29.52
C LEU A 394 -14.31 -8.22 29.48
N ASP A 395 -14.87 -7.71 28.39
CA ASP A 395 -15.44 -6.37 28.31
C ASP A 395 -16.79 -6.32 29.03
N PRO A 396 -17.25 -5.12 29.48
CA PRO A 396 -18.53 -4.97 30.15
C PRO A 396 -19.76 -5.39 29.32
N ASP A 397 -19.61 -5.48 27.99
CA ASP A 397 -20.68 -5.91 27.09
C ASP A 397 -20.87 -7.44 27.05
N GLY A 398 -19.88 -8.22 27.54
CA GLY A 398 -19.95 -9.68 27.66
C GLY A 398 -20.06 -10.43 26.32
N ILE A 399 -19.70 -9.79 25.20
CA ILE A 399 -19.85 -10.39 23.87
C ILE A 399 -18.72 -11.38 23.60
N ASP A 400 -19.08 -12.62 23.23
CA ASP A 400 -18.12 -13.64 22.79
C ASP A 400 -17.46 -13.22 21.46
N GLY A 401 -16.17 -13.52 21.34
CA GLY A 401 -15.33 -13.20 20.20
C GLY A 401 -13.97 -12.63 20.61
N PHE A 402 -13.22 -12.22 19.60
CA PHE A 402 -11.87 -11.69 19.77
C PHE A 402 -11.78 -10.27 19.22
N ARG A 403 -10.96 -9.46 19.88
CA ARG A 403 -10.57 -8.13 19.41
C ARG A 403 -9.07 -7.92 19.61
N GLU A 404 -8.54 -6.89 18.98
CA GLU A 404 -7.20 -6.40 19.28
C GLU A 404 -7.14 -5.86 20.72
N PHE A 405 -5.97 -5.95 21.35
CA PHE A 405 -5.68 -5.28 22.62
C PHE A 405 -5.80 -3.76 22.45
N ARG A 406 -6.30 -3.05 23.47
CA ARG A 406 -6.61 -1.61 23.39
C ARG A 406 -5.89 -0.78 24.43
N GLU A 407 -5.80 -1.27 25.66
CA GLU A 407 -5.35 -0.50 26.82
C GLU A 407 -4.58 -1.39 27.80
N LEU A 408 -3.82 -0.79 28.71
CA LEU A 408 -3.02 -1.53 29.69
C LEU A 408 -3.90 -2.36 30.63
N ASP A 409 -5.15 -1.93 30.86
CA ASP A 409 -6.14 -2.66 31.64
C ASP A 409 -6.47 -4.04 31.04
N ASP A 410 -6.41 -4.20 29.71
CA ASP A 410 -6.62 -5.50 29.05
C ASP A 410 -5.59 -6.55 29.52
N ILE A 411 -4.33 -6.13 29.66
CA ILE A 411 -3.25 -6.99 30.16
C ILE A 411 -3.50 -7.34 31.62
N ARG A 412 -3.85 -6.34 32.45
CA ARG A 412 -4.13 -6.54 33.88
C ARG A 412 -5.30 -7.49 34.11
N ARG A 413 -6.40 -7.35 33.36
CA ARG A 413 -7.57 -8.25 33.47
C ARG A 413 -7.23 -9.69 33.15
N ILE A 414 -6.43 -9.92 32.10
CA ILE A 414 -5.99 -11.28 31.75
C ILE A 414 -5.05 -11.83 32.83
N ASP A 415 -4.08 -11.04 33.28
CA ASP A 415 -3.12 -11.45 34.32
C ASP A 415 -3.83 -11.77 35.65
N GLU A 416 -4.81 -10.97 36.06
CA GLU A 416 -5.63 -11.23 37.24
C GLU A 416 -6.51 -12.48 37.10
N LEU A 417 -7.08 -12.72 35.93
CA LEU A 417 -7.89 -13.91 35.66
C LEU A 417 -7.02 -15.17 35.72
N LEU A 418 -5.88 -15.17 35.02
CA LEU A 418 -5.02 -16.34 34.89
C LEU A 418 -4.16 -16.57 36.14
N GLY A 419 -3.76 -15.50 36.83
CA GLY A 419 -3.05 -15.56 38.12
C GLY A 419 -3.87 -16.26 39.20
N ARG A 420 -5.20 -16.09 39.21
CA ARG A 420 -6.10 -16.85 40.11
C ARG A 420 -6.09 -18.36 39.87
N HIS A 421 -5.67 -18.79 38.68
CA HIS A 421 -5.56 -20.20 38.30
C HIS A 421 -4.12 -20.73 38.33
N GLY A 422 -3.12 -19.85 38.52
CA GLY A 422 -1.69 -20.16 38.51
C GLY A 422 -1.06 -20.40 39.88
N ASP A 423 -1.80 -20.20 40.98
CA ASP A 423 -1.34 -20.48 42.34
C ASP A 423 -1.76 -21.91 42.76
N PRO A 424 -0.85 -22.90 42.80
CA PRO A 424 -1.18 -24.20 43.35
C PRO A 424 -1.31 -24.06 44.88
N ALA A 425 -2.47 -24.44 45.41
CA ALA A 425 -2.65 -24.67 46.84
C ALA A 425 -1.73 -25.78 47.36
#